data_AF-A0A419A3U0-F1
#
_entry.id   AF-A0A419A3U0-F1
#
_cell.length_a   1.000
_cell.length_b   1.000
_cell.length_c   1.000
_cell.angle_alpha   90.00
_cell.angle_beta   90.00
_cell.angle_gamma   90.00
#
_symmetry.space_group_name_H-M   'P 1'
#
loop_
_entity.id
_entity.type
_entity.pdbx_description
1 polymer ?
#
loop_
_entity_poly.entity_id
_entity_poly.type
_entity_poly.pdbx_seq_one_letter_code
_entity_poly.pdbx_strand_id
1 'polypeptide(L)'
;MLRLASYNLHKCRGLTGPHAPERNLAVIRDLKPDIIALQEVDFRFGARPEALPRGLIREETGLVPADLARRTGENSLGWHGQTILMRPDLAEQAVLRRLPLPGLEPRGAVALRLPGLTVIGLHLGLARASRRQQLARITAQASRIAEDHIVLMGDFNEWRDDRGLESLAGFQVIAPGPSYPAPLPRLRLDRIAMSRNLELLDSGVFKGAGARDASDHLPIWAEIRLP
;
A
#
# COMPACT_ATOMS: atom_id res chain seq x y z
N MET A 1 -14.69 7.60 11.11
CA MET A 1 -13.50 6.77 11.39
C MET A 1 -13.18 5.96 10.15
N LEU A 2 -11.91 5.80 9.81
CA LEU A 2 -11.47 4.96 8.69
C LEU A 2 -10.29 4.09 9.13
N ARG A 3 -10.33 2.80 8.77
CA ARG A 3 -9.22 1.87 8.91
C ARG A 3 -8.43 1.80 7.61
N LEU A 4 -7.23 2.37 7.63
CA LEU A 4 -6.29 2.35 6.52
C LEU A 4 -5.28 1.22 6.73
N ALA A 5 -4.87 0.56 5.65
CA ALA A 5 -3.88 -0.51 5.71
C ALA A 5 -2.90 -0.51 4.54
N SER A 6 -1.74 -1.14 4.72
CA SER A 6 -0.82 -1.48 3.64
C SER A 6 -0.37 -2.92 3.77
N TYR A 7 -0.24 -3.61 2.62
CA TYR A 7 0.21 -5.00 2.59
C TYR A 7 0.95 -5.34 1.30
N ASN A 8 2.25 -5.67 1.43
CA ASN A 8 3.02 -6.25 0.35
C ASN A 8 2.68 -7.74 0.24
N LEU A 9 2.14 -8.16 -0.91
CA LEU A 9 1.66 -9.52 -1.11
C LEU A 9 2.75 -10.50 -1.52
N HIS A 10 3.93 -10.00 -1.91
CA HIS A 10 5.01 -10.83 -2.46
C HIS A 10 4.51 -11.77 -3.58
N LYS A 11 3.66 -11.23 -4.46
CA LYS A 11 2.98 -11.96 -5.54
C LYS A 11 2.16 -13.14 -5.03
N CYS A 12 1.50 -12.94 -3.90
CA CYS A 12 0.69 -13.94 -3.19
C CYS A 12 1.46 -15.22 -2.89
N ARG A 13 2.68 -15.06 -2.35
CA ARG A 13 3.55 -16.15 -1.89
C ARG A 13 4.08 -15.78 -0.52
N GLY A 14 4.06 -16.74 0.41
CA GLY A 14 4.81 -16.62 1.66
C GLY A 14 6.31 -16.45 1.41
N LEU A 15 7.11 -16.40 2.48
CA LEU A 15 8.57 -16.36 2.39
C LEU A 15 9.12 -17.50 1.50
N THR A 16 8.48 -18.65 1.57
CA THR A 16 8.73 -19.81 0.71
C THR A 16 7.41 -20.44 0.28
N GLY A 17 7.44 -21.24 -0.78
CA GLY A 17 6.29 -22.04 -1.22
C GLY A 17 5.58 -21.52 -2.48
N PRO A 18 4.45 -22.13 -2.84
CA PRO A 18 3.73 -21.83 -4.07
C PRO A 18 2.95 -20.51 -3.99
N HIS A 19 2.50 -20.06 -5.16
CA HIS A 19 1.49 -19.01 -5.30
C HIS A 19 0.15 -19.49 -4.74
N ALA A 20 -0.45 -18.72 -3.82
CA ALA A 20 -1.69 -19.05 -3.11
C ALA A 20 -2.46 -17.77 -2.72
N PRO A 21 -3.11 -17.09 -3.69
CA PRO A 21 -3.79 -15.80 -3.47
C PRO A 21 -4.91 -15.84 -2.42
N GLU A 22 -5.53 -17.00 -2.20
CA GLU A 22 -6.59 -17.22 -1.22
C GLU A 22 -6.08 -16.92 0.20
N ARG A 23 -4.80 -17.17 0.49
CA ARG A 23 -4.19 -16.85 1.79
C ARG A 23 -4.12 -15.34 2.02
N ASN A 24 -3.73 -14.58 1.01
CA ASN A 24 -3.70 -13.12 1.08
C ASN A 24 -5.11 -12.54 1.18
N LEU A 25 -6.06 -13.08 0.42
CA LEU A 25 -7.47 -12.66 0.48
C LEU A 25 -8.07 -12.92 1.87
N ALA A 26 -7.81 -14.07 2.47
CA ALA A 26 -8.23 -14.37 3.85
C ALA A 26 -7.65 -13.36 4.86
N VAL A 27 -6.38 -13.02 4.73
CA VAL A 27 -5.73 -12.00 5.59
C VAL A 27 -6.38 -10.62 5.40
N ILE A 28 -6.67 -10.20 4.17
CA ILE A 28 -7.33 -8.93 3.88
C ILE A 28 -8.75 -8.91 4.46
N ARG A 29 -9.50 -10.00 4.29
CA ARG A 29 -10.85 -10.17 4.86
C ARG A 29 -10.84 -10.05 6.38
N ASP A 30 -9.91 -10.72 7.05
CA ASP A 30 -9.85 -10.72 8.52
C ASP A 30 -9.35 -9.38 9.08
N LEU A 31 -8.50 -8.67 8.31
CA LEU A 31 -8.05 -7.32 8.64
C LEU A 31 -9.19 -6.28 8.56
N LYS A 32 -10.18 -6.49 7.69
CA LYS A 32 -11.32 -5.59 7.47
C LYS A 32 -10.92 -4.12 7.26
N PRO A 33 -10.01 -3.79 6.33
CA PRO A 33 -9.64 -2.41 6.07
C PRO A 33 -10.75 -1.71 5.27
N ASP A 34 -10.89 -0.40 5.47
CA ASP A 34 -11.75 0.42 4.62
C ASP A 34 -11.06 0.79 3.31
N ILE A 35 -9.75 1.03 3.39
CA ILE A 35 -8.85 1.29 2.27
C ILE A 35 -7.54 0.56 2.54
N ILE A 36 -7.06 -0.22 1.58
CA ILE A 36 -5.78 -0.94 1.68
C ILE A 36 -4.92 -0.73 0.43
N ALA A 37 -3.68 -0.28 0.63
CA ALA A 37 -2.66 -0.20 -0.40
C ALA A 37 -1.95 -1.55 -0.52
N LEU A 38 -1.91 -2.11 -1.73
CA LEU A 38 -1.32 -3.41 -1.98
C LEU A 38 -0.10 -3.29 -2.89
N GLN A 39 0.96 -4.00 -2.52
CA GLN A 39 2.19 -4.09 -3.29
C GLN A 39 2.41 -5.51 -3.85
N GLU A 40 3.11 -5.59 -4.98
CA GLU A 40 3.43 -6.84 -5.69
C GLU A 40 2.20 -7.65 -6.10
N VAL A 41 1.16 -6.96 -6.55
CA VAL A 41 -0.11 -7.60 -6.96
C VAL A 41 -0.08 -8.25 -8.34
N ASP A 42 1.04 -8.10 -9.08
CA ASP A 42 1.24 -8.59 -10.44
C ASP A 42 2.54 -9.36 -10.55
N PHE A 43 2.55 -10.39 -11.41
CA PHE A 43 3.79 -10.98 -11.86
C PHE A 43 4.53 -10.03 -12.82
N ARG A 44 5.86 -10.05 -12.77
CA ARG A 44 6.71 -9.21 -13.62
C ARG A 44 7.10 -9.91 -14.94
N PHE A 45 6.12 -10.52 -15.62
CA PHE A 45 6.30 -11.24 -16.89
C PHE A 45 5.39 -10.66 -17.98
N GLY A 46 5.89 -10.49 -19.21
CA GLY A 46 5.09 -10.17 -20.41
C GLY A 46 3.93 -9.20 -20.16
N ALA A 47 2.69 -9.67 -20.40
CA ALA A 47 1.43 -8.95 -20.23
C ALA A 47 1.05 -8.59 -18.78
N ARG A 48 1.94 -8.86 -17.80
CA ARG A 48 1.78 -8.60 -16.36
C ARG A 48 0.57 -9.31 -15.76
N PRO A 49 0.49 -10.65 -15.80
CA PRO A 49 -0.66 -11.36 -15.23
C PRO A 49 -0.78 -11.09 -13.73
N GLU A 50 -2.02 -11.06 -13.26
CA GLU A 50 -2.35 -10.80 -11.86
C GLU A 50 -1.79 -11.90 -10.96
N ALA A 51 -1.11 -11.49 -9.90
CA ALA A 51 -0.79 -12.39 -8.80
C ALA A 51 -1.97 -12.47 -7.81
N LEU A 52 -2.72 -11.37 -7.65
CA LEU A 52 -3.99 -11.36 -6.93
C LEU A 52 -5.14 -11.31 -7.94
N PRO A 53 -5.91 -12.39 -8.16
CA PRO A 53 -6.96 -12.43 -9.17
C PRO A 53 -8.10 -11.44 -8.86
N ARG A 54 -8.36 -10.48 -9.76
CA ARG A 54 -9.39 -9.44 -9.56
C ARG A 54 -10.79 -10.00 -9.31
N GLY A 55 -11.09 -11.14 -9.94
CA GLY A 55 -12.40 -11.79 -9.86
C GLY A 55 -12.75 -12.27 -8.46
N LEU A 56 -11.74 -12.56 -7.62
CA LEU A 56 -11.95 -13.07 -6.26
C LEU A 56 -12.02 -11.97 -5.20
N ILE A 57 -11.52 -10.76 -5.50
CA ILE A 57 -11.34 -9.69 -4.50
C ILE A 57 -12.66 -9.33 -3.82
N ARG A 58 -13.70 -9.05 -4.61
CA ARG A 58 -14.99 -8.59 -4.08
C ARG A 58 -15.70 -9.68 -3.29
N GLU A 59 -15.68 -10.91 -3.78
CA GLU A 59 -16.31 -12.06 -3.12
C GLU A 59 -15.65 -12.37 -1.77
N GLU A 60 -14.31 -12.41 -1.75
CA GLU A 60 -13.58 -12.81 -0.55
C GLU A 60 -13.43 -11.69 0.49
N THR A 61 -13.39 -10.42 0.08
CA THR A 61 -13.06 -9.30 0.98
C THR A 61 -14.15 -8.24 1.11
N GLY A 62 -15.13 -8.22 0.20
CA GLY A 62 -16.11 -7.13 0.09
C GLY A 62 -15.56 -5.82 -0.48
N LEU A 63 -14.25 -5.74 -0.76
CA LEU A 63 -13.60 -4.56 -1.33
C LEU A 63 -13.61 -4.60 -2.86
N VAL A 64 -13.37 -3.45 -3.48
CA VAL A 64 -13.19 -3.33 -4.93
C VAL A 64 -11.82 -2.74 -5.25
N PRO A 65 -11.14 -3.23 -6.30
CA PRO A 65 -9.87 -2.67 -6.72
C PRO A 65 -10.04 -1.30 -7.40
N ALA A 66 -9.02 -0.46 -7.28
CA ALA A 66 -8.91 0.77 -8.01
C ALA A 66 -8.94 0.50 -9.54
N ASP A 67 -9.94 1.01 -10.23
CA ASP A 67 -10.02 0.93 -11.69
C ASP A 67 -9.09 1.96 -12.34
N LEU A 68 -7.87 1.53 -12.66
CA LEU A 68 -6.88 2.35 -13.31
C LEU A 68 -7.08 2.29 -14.82
N ALA A 69 -7.50 3.39 -15.45
CA ALA A 69 -7.71 3.51 -16.89
C ALA A 69 -6.51 3.07 -17.76
N ARG A 70 -5.29 3.02 -17.21
CA ARG A 70 -4.09 2.46 -17.85
C ARG A 70 -3.24 1.68 -16.84
N ARG A 71 -3.44 0.36 -16.82
CA ARG A 71 -2.67 -0.63 -16.03
C ARG A 71 -1.29 -0.86 -16.68
N THR A 72 -0.33 -1.49 -15.98
CA THR A 72 1.04 -1.67 -16.52
C THR A 72 1.11 -2.68 -17.66
N GLY A 73 0.15 -3.60 -17.71
CA GLY A 73 -0.07 -4.51 -18.83
C GLY A 73 -1.56 -4.81 -18.95
N GLU A 74 -1.96 -5.39 -20.08
CA GLU A 74 -3.37 -5.72 -20.39
C GLU A 74 -4.01 -6.60 -19.31
N ASN A 75 -3.21 -7.50 -18.72
CA ASN A 75 -3.64 -8.45 -17.69
C ASN A 75 -3.22 -8.04 -16.26
N SER A 76 -2.68 -6.84 -16.08
CA SER A 76 -2.23 -6.35 -14.77
C SER A 76 -3.42 -5.92 -13.93
N LEU A 77 -3.44 -6.24 -12.64
CA LEU A 77 -4.37 -5.69 -11.67
C LEU A 77 -4.02 -4.23 -11.37
N GLY A 78 -2.73 -3.94 -11.20
CA GLY A 78 -2.25 -2.66 -10.72
C GLY A 78 -1.50 -1.82 -11.74
N TRP A 79 -0.74 -0.88 -11.20
CA TRP A 79 0.24 -0.10 -11.93
C TRP A 79 1.60 -0.20 -11.24
N HIS A 80 2.56 -0.81 -11.93
CA HIS A 80 3.86 -1.24 -11.44
C HIS A 80 3.76 -2.22 -10.26
N GLY A 81 2.73 -3.08 -10.26
CA GLY A 81 2.44 -4.00 -9.17
C GLY A 81 1.89 -3.30 -7.93
N GLN A 82 1.26 -2.13 -8.09
CA GLN A 82 0.63 -1.38 -7.01
C GLN A 82 -0.86 -1.22 -7.29
N THR A 83 -1.70 -1.39 -6.29
CA THR A 83 -3.12 -1.03 -6.36
C THR A 83 -3.62 -0.58 -5.00
N ILE A 84 -4.83 -0.05 -4.97
CA ILE A 84 -5.58 0.23 -3.75
C ILE A 84 -6.89 -0.55 -3.84
N LEU A 85 -7.26 -1.26 -2.77
CA LEU A 85 -8.62 -1.74 -2.60
C LEU A 85 -9.36 -0.81 -1.64
N MET A 86 -10.65 -0.65 -1.86
CA MET A 86 -11.50 0.19 -1.00
C MET A 86 -12.90 -0.39 -0.91
N ARG A 87 -13.67 0.04 0.09
CA ARG A 87 -15.10 -0.30 0.14
C ARG A 87 -15.86 0.27 -1.08
N PRO A 88 -16.95 -0.38 -1.54
CA PRO A 88 -17.73 0.09 -2.68
C PRO A 88 -18.26 1.53 -2.55
N ASP A 89 -18.72 1.94 -1.36
CA ASP A 89 -19.22 3.29 -1.08
C ASP A 89 -18.16 4.39 -1.25
N LEU A 90 -16.89 4.05 -0.97
CA LEU A 90 -15.76 4.96 -1.19
C LEU A 90 -15.38 5.02 -2.67
N ALA A 91 -15.52 3.91 -3.40
CA ALA A 91 -15.18 3.84 -4.82
C ALA A 91 -16.08 4.76 -5.68
N GLU A 92 -17.33 4.98 -5.28
CA GLU A 92 -18.25 5.90 -5.97
C GLU A 92 -17.79 7.37 -5.95
N GLN A 93 -16.97 7.73 -4.96
CA GLN A 93 -16.46 9.10 -4.75
C GLN A 93 -14.97 9.23 -5.12
N ALA A 94 -14.36 8.12 -5.54
CA ALA A 94 -12.93 8.00 -5.74
C ALA A 94 -12.47 8.62 -7.07
N VAL A 95 -11.48 9.50 -7.01
CA VAL A 95 -10.71 9.91 -8.19
C VAL A 95 -9.31 9.30 -8.12
N LEU A 96 -9.02 8.41 -9.06
CA LEU A 96 -7.75 7.67 -9.12
C LEU A 96 -6.72 8.38 -10.00
N ARG A 97 -5.47 8.41 -9.52
CA ARG A 97 -4.33 8.95 -10.26
C ARG A 97 -3.10 8.05 -10.12
N ARG A 98 -2.35 7.93 -11.22
CA ARG A 98 -1.04 7.28 -11.23
C ARG A 98 0.04 8.33 -11.02
N LEU A 99 1.06 8.00 -10.24
CA LEU A 99 2.18 8.89 -9.92
C LEU A 99 3.52 8.29 -10.40
N PRO A 100 4.03 8.71 -11.59
CA PRO A 100 5.31 8.23 -12.12
C PRO A 100 6.47 8.61 -11.22
N LEU A 101 7.23 7.58 -10.83
CA LEU A 101 8.35 7.69 -9.92
C LEU A 101 9.66 7.60 -10.71
N PRO A 102 10.68 8.41 -10.34
CA PRO A 102 12.00 8.32 -10.95
C PRO A 102 12.72 7.02 -10.54
N GLY A 103 13.65 6.58 -11.39
CA GLY A 103 14.53 5.45 -11.12
C GLY A 103 14.60 4.45 -12.28
N LEU A 104 15.64 3.61 -12.25
CA LEU A 104 15.83 2.53 -13.22
C LEU A 104 14.84 1.39 -13.01
N GLU A 105 14.46 1.14 -11.76
CA GLU A 105 13.40 0.20 -11.44
C GLU A 105 12.03 0.81 -11.77
N PRO A 106 11.16 0.12 -12.52
CA PRO A 106 9.82 0.60 -12.83
C PRO A 106 8.93 0.49 -11.59
N ARG A 107 9.01 1.49 -10.71
CA ARG A 107 8.17 1.67 -9.51
C ARG A 107 7.07 2.68 -9.80
N GLY A 108 5.91 2.50 -9.18
CA GLY A 108 4.78 3.41 -9.29
C GLY A 108 4.20 3.71 -7.92
N ALA A 109 3.45 4.79 -7.82
CA ALA A 109 2.51 5.03 -6.73
C ALA A 109 1.11 5.29 -7.28
N VAL A 110 0.09 4.86 -6.54
CA VAL A 110 -1.32 5.05 -6.90
C VAL A 110 -1.94 5.98 -5.87
N ALA A 111 -2.57 7.05 -6.34
CA ALA A 111 -3.31 7.99 -5.50
C ALA A 111 -4.81 7.76 -5.66
N LEU A 112 -5.50 7.64 -4.54
CA LEU A 112 -6.94 7.62 -4.37
C LEU A 112 -7.34 8.94 -3.70
N ARG A 113 -8.07 9.79 -4.40
CA ARG A 113 -8.62 11.02 -3.83
C ARG A 113 -10.09 10.82 -3.52
N LEU A 114 -10.45 11.08 -2.27
CA LEU A 114 -11.80 11.13 -1.72
C LEU A 114 -12.06 12.57 -1.22
N PRO A 115 -13.33 12.95 -0.99
CA PRO A 115 -13.63 14.19 -0.27
C PRO A 115 -12.91 14.23 1.08
N GLY A 116 -12.12 15.29 1.31
CA GLY A 116 -11.34 15.48 2.55
C GLY A 116 -10.10 14.60 2.72
N LEU A 117 -9.86 13.58 1.88
CA LEU A 117 -8.75 12.64 2.07
C LEU A 117 -8.12 12.18 0.76
N THR A 118 -6.78 12.27 0.67
CA THR A 118 -5.99 11.67 -0.40
C THR A 118 -5.11 10.56 0.18
N VAL A 119 -5.31 9.33 -0.31
CA VAL A 119 -4.52 8.16 0.06
C VAL A 119 -3.57 7.81 -1.08
N ILE A 120 -2.28 7.62 -0.80
CA ILE A 120 -1.28 7.25 -1.79
C ILE A 120 -0.62 5.93 -1.36
N GLY A 121 -0.88 4.88 -2.14
CA GLY A 121 -0.20 3.59 -2.05
C GLY A 121 1.13 3.63 -2.78
N LEU A 122 2.21 3.15 -2.14
CA LEU A 122 3.56 3.19 -2.70
C LEU A 122 4.40 1.93 -2.43
N HIS A 123 5.43 1.73 -3.24
CA HIS A 123 6.49 0.75 -3.04
C HIS A 123 7.80 1.33 -3.56
N LEU A 124 8.66 1.80 -2.64
CA LEU A 124 9.91 2.47 -3.00
C LEU A 124 10.97 1.47 -3.48
N GLY A 125 11.92 1.95 -4.28
CA GLY A 125 13.05 1.14 -4.76
C GLY A 125 14.01 0.70 -3.65
N LEU A 126 14.83 -0.31 -3.93
CA LEU A 126 15.75 -0.88 -2.94
C LEU A 126 16.97 0.01 -2.68
N ALA A 127 17.40 0.79 -3.69
CA ALA A 127 18.51 1.71 -3.55
C ALA A 127 18.10 2.98 -2.79
N ARG A 128 18.88 3.35 -1.77
CA ARG A 128 18.60 4.55 -0.93
C ARG A 128 18.44 5.83 -1.74
N ALA A 129 19.29 6.04 -2.74
CA ALA A 129 19.21 7.22 -3.61
C ALA A 129 17.87 7.27 -4.36
N SER A 130 17.42 6.13 -4.91
CA SER A 130 16.11 6.02 -5.56
C SER A 130 14.98 6.28 -4.58
N ARG A 131 14.99 5.68 -3.37
CA ARG A 131 13.97 5.95 -2.35
C ARG A 131 13.78 7.44 -2.09
N ARG A 132 14.88 8.16 -1.86
CA ARG A 132 14.84 9.61 -1.57
C ARG A 132 14.26 10.41 -2.72
N GLN A 133 14.67 10.13 -3.96
CA GLN A 133 14.14 10.81 -5.14
C GLN A 133 12.65 10.52 -5.35
N GLN A 134 12.25 9.26 -5.17
CA GLN A 134 10.86 8.82 -5.30
C GLN A 134 9.98 9.46 -4.23
N LEU A 135 10.43 9.47 -2.97
CA LEU A 135 9.71 10.07 -1.86
C LEU A 135 9.54 11.58 -2.05
N ALA A 136 10.61 12.29 -2.45
CA ALA A 136 10.54 13.71 -2.79
C ALA A 136 9.56 13.99 -3.95
N ARG A 137 9.52 13.11 -4.96
CA ARG A 137 8.57 13.22 -6.07
C ARG A 137 7.13 13.03 -5.59
N ILE A 138 6.87 12.00 -4.78
CA ILE A 138 5.54 11.70 -4.25
C ILE A 138 5.05 12.86 -3.40
N THR A 139 5.86 13.37 -2.45
CA THR A 139 5.42 14.45 -1.56
C THR A 139 5.14 15.73 -2.33
N ALA A 140 5.98 16.10 -3.30
CA ALA A 140 5.75 17.24 -4.16
C ALA A 140 4.53 17.09 -5.09
N GLN A 141 4.14 15.87 -5.46
CA GLN A 141 2.91 15.60 -6.20
C GLN A 141 1.69 15.60 -5.28
N ALA A 142 1.80 14.99 -4.10
CA ALA A 142 0.75 14.90 -3.10
C ALA A 142 0.22 16.29 -2.72
N SER A 143 1.11 17.24 -2.43
CA SER A 143 0.75 18.63 -2.11
C SER A 143 0.07 19.39 -3.27
N ARG A 144 0.12 18.88 -4.51
CA ARG A 144 -0.56 19.48 -5.66
C ARG A 144 -1.90 18.84 -6.00
N ILE A 145 -2.12 17.59 -5.56
CA ILE A 145 -3.33 16.82 -5.90
C ILE A 145 -4.31 16.72 -4.75
N ALA A 146 -3.83 16.89 -3.52
CA ALA A 146 -4.64 16.85 -2.31
C ALA A 146 -5.22 18.23 -2.02
N GLU A 147 -6.46 18.22 -1.54
CA GLU A 147 -7.19 19.44 -1.17
C GLU A 147 -7.14 19.68 0.35
N ASP A 148 -7.23 18.60 1.14
CA ASP A 148 -7.15 18.66 2.62
C ASP A 148 -6.06 17.72 3.18
N HIS A 149 -6.41 16.47 3.47
CA HIS A 149 -5.54 15.56 4.20
C HIS A 149 -4.88 14.53 3.29
N ILE A 150 -3.66 14.13 3.64
CA ILE A 150 -2.84 13.20 2.87
C ILE A 150 -2.42 12.04 3.77
N VAL A 151 -2.54 10.82 3.25
CA VAL A 151 -1.94 9.63 3.83
C VAL A 151 -1.11 8.92 2.76
N LEU A 152 0.18 8.73 3.01
CA LEU A 152 1.06 7.88 2.23
C LEU A 152 1.20 6.55 3.00
N MET A 153 1.04 5.42 2.33
CA MET A 153 1.23 4.11 2.97
C MET A 153 1.75 3.08 1.99
N GLY A 154 2.59 2.17 2.47
CA GLY A 154 3.29 1.27 1.57
C GLY A 154 4.51 0.60 2.18
N ASP A 155 5.23 -0.10 1.31
CA ASP A 155 6.58 -0.57 1.57
C ASP A 155 7.57 0.54 1.24
N PHE A 156 8.18 1.12 2.28
CA PHE A 156 9.16 2.18 2.15
C PHE A 156 10.57 1.63 1.88
N ASN A 157 10.81 0.33 2.04
CA ASN A 157 12.14 -0.28 1.97
C ASN A 157 13.18 0.44 2.87
N GLU A 158 12.73 1.04 3.97
CA GLU A 158 13.56 1.82 4.89
C GLU A 158 13.20 1.52 6.34
N TRP A 159 14.05 0.74 7.01
CA TRP A 159 13.86 0.35 8.40
C TRP A 159 14.36 1.41 9.40
N ARG A 160 15.14 2.39 8.95
CA ARG A 160 15.70 3.44 9.81
C ARG A 160 14.71 4.57 10.01
N ASP A 161 14.62 5.08 11.24
CA ASP A 161 13.74 6.20 11.56
C ASP A 161 14.46 7.56 11.45
N ASP A 162 15.79 7.55 11.52
CA ASP A 162 16.64 8.73 11.61
C ASP A 162 17.08 9.30 10.24
N ARG A 163 16.92 8.53 9.15
CA ARG A 163 17.50 8.88 7.85
C ARG A 163 16.74 8.27 6.68
N GLY A 164 16.69 8.98 5.56
CA GLY A 164 16.05 8.50 4.32
C GLY A 164 14.57 8.84 4.18
N LEU A 165 13.98 9.46 5.21
CA LEU A 165 12.60 9.91 5.27
C LEU A 165 12.48 11.44 5.31
N GLU A 166 13.54 12.18 4.97
CA GLU A 166 13.63 13.63 5.14
C GLU A 166 12.54 14.38 4.37
N SER A 167 12.12 13.86 3.21
CA SER A 167 11.01 14.41 2.42
C SER A 167 9.65 14.35 3.13
N LEU A 168 9.53 13.61 4.24
CA LEU A 168 8.32 13.47 5.05
C LEU A 168 8.32 14.39 6.28
N ALA A 169 9.23 15.36 6.40
CA ALA A 169 9.30 16.22 7.60
C ALA A 169 7.97 16.92 7.96
N GLY A 170 7.13 17.20 6.96
CA GLY A 170 5.78 17.77 7.13
C GLY A 170 4.70 16.79 7.58
N PHE A 171 4.99 15.49 7.60
CA PHE A 171 4.05 14.42 7.94
C PHE A 171 4.33 13.87 9.36
N GLN A 172 3.29 13.32 9.98
CA GLN A 172 3.45 12.38 11.07
C GLN A 172 3.75 11.00 10.48
N VAL A 173 4.97 10.51 10.68
CA VAL A 173 5.39 9.18 10.22
C VAL A 173 5.15 8.15 11.32
N ILE A 174 4.42 7.10 10.98
CA ILE A 174 4.04 5.99 11.84
C ILE A 174 4.74 4.75 11.30
N ALA A 175 5.44 4.05 12.20
CA ALA A 175 5.98 2.72 11.97
C ALA A 175 5.28 1.77 12.96
N PRO A 176 4.13 1.17 12.59
CA PRO A 176 3.29 0.42 13.53
C PRO A 176 3.99 -0.77 14.20
N GLY A 177 5.06 -1.28 13.59
CA GLY A 177 5.92 -2.30 14.17
C GLY A 177 6.73 -3.03 13.10
N PRO A 178 7.49 -4.06 13.49
CA PRO A 178 8.18 -4.90 12.52
C PRO A 178 7.16 -5.75 11.74
N SER A 179 7.20 -5.63 10.42
CA SER A 179 6.36 -6.34 9.46
C SER A 179 7.13 -7.38 8.65
N TYR A 180 8.47 -7.27 8.61
CA TYR A 180 9.33 -8.10 7.76
C TYR A 180 10.51 -8.73 8.54
N PRO A 181 10.93 -9.97 8.21
CA PRO A 181 10.18 -10.96 7.44
C PRO A 181 9.01 -11.53 8.27
N ALA A 182 7.86 -11.82 7.66
CA ALA A 182 6.62 -12.18 8.36
C ALA A 182 6.74 -13.38 9.32
N PRO A 183 7.50 -14.46 9.02
CA PRO A 183 7.65 -15.58 9.96
C PRO A 183 8.31 -15.17 11.28
N LEU A 184 9.26 -14.22 11.24
CA LEU A 184 9.94 -13.68 12.42
C LEU A 184 10.21 -12.17 12.25
N PRO A 185 9.20 -11.31 12.47
CA PRO A 185 9.29 -9.89 12.13
C PRO A 185 10.36 -9.16 12.94
N ARG A 186 11.27 -8.48 12.26
CA ARG A 186 12.38 -7.71 12.87
C ARG A 186 12.54 -6.30 12.29
N LEU A 187 12.12 -6.08 11.05
CA LEU A 187 12.30 -4.82 10.31
C LEU A 187 10.94 -4.16 10.03
N ARG A 188 10.92 -2.84 10.12
CA ARG A 188 9.77 -1.95 9.87
C ARG A 188 9.88 -1.29 8.50
N LEU A 189 9.77 -2.11 7.45
CA LEU A 189 9.87 -1.63 6.07
C LEU A 189 8.59 -0.91 5.66
N ASP A 190 7.45 -1.41 6.11
CA ASP A 190 6.14 -0.83 5.85
C ASP A 190 5.85 0.32 6.82
N ARG A 191 5.37 1.45 6.29
CA ARG A 191 5.09 2.66 7.06
C ARG A 191 3.84 3.38 6.57
N ILE A 192 3.31 4.24 7.42
CA ILE A 192 2.24 5.18 7.12
C ILE A 192 2.76 6.59 7.43
N ALA A 193 2.58 7.55 6.53
CA ALA A 193 2.88 8.96 6.77
C ALA A 193 1.64 9.80 6.51
N MET A 194 1.13 10.49 7.52
CA MET A 194 -0.13 11.23 7.43
C MET A 194 0.03 12.72 7.73
N SER A 195 -0.85 13.56 7.19
CA SER A 195 -0.90 14.98 7.55
C SER A 195 -1.02 15.13 9.08
N ARG A 196 -0.28 16.08 9.67
CA ARG A 196 -0.21 16.25 11.14
C ARG A 196 -1.52 16.64 11.82
N ASN A 197 -2.49 17.11 11.05
CA ASN A 197 -3.82 17.46 11.52
C ASN A 197 -4.84 16.32 11.40
N LEU A 198 -4.42 15.13 10.94
CA LEU A 198 -5.22 13.92 11.04
C LEU A 198 -5.04 13.31 12.43
N GLU A 199 -6.15 12.89 13.04
CA GLU A 199 -6.11 12.22 14.33
C GLU A 199 -5.89 10.72 14.14
N LEU A 200 -4.78 10.22 14.69
CA LEU A 200 -4.49 8.79 14.81
C LEU A 200 -5.16 8.23 16.06
N LEU A 201 -6.05 7.25 15.89
CA LEU A 201 -6.75 6.59 16.99
C LEU A 201 -5.98 5.37 17.49
N ASP A 202 -5.53 4.53 16.56
CA ASP A 202 -4.74 3.34 16.86
C ASP A 202 -3.95 2.89 15.62
N SER A 203 -2.92 2.07 15.81
CA SER A 203 -2.18 1.46 14.71
C SER A 203 -1.49 0.17 15.14
N GLY A 204 -1.25 -0.73 14.19
CA GLY A 204 -0.55 -1.97 14.49
C GLY A 204 -0.10 -2.77 13.29
N VAL A 205 0.53 -3.90 13.59
CA VAL A 205 0.86 -4.95 12.62
C VAL A 205 -0.15 -6.08 12.80
N PHE A 206 -0.81 -6.48 11.72
CA PHE A 206 -1.78 -7.57 11.75
C PHE A 206 -1.07 -8.93 11.86
N LYS A 207 -1.39 -9.69 12.90
CA LYS A 207 -0.81 -11.00 13.22
C LYS A 207 -1.86 -12.11 13.29
N GLY A 208 -3.00 -11.91 12.62
CA GLY A 208 -4.08 -12.91 12.57
C GLY A 208 -3.65 -14.23 11.93
N ALA A 209 -4.53 -15.23 12.01
CA ALA A 209 -4.25 -16.57 11.50
C ALA A 209 -3.82 -16.53 10.02
N GLY A 210 -2.79 -17.32 9.68
CA GLY A 210 -2.26 -17.43 8.31
C GLY A 210 -1.47 -16.22 7.79
N ALA A 211 -1.45 -15.08 8.49
CA ALA A 211 -0.76 -13.87 8.02
C ALA A 211 0.75 -14.08 7.81
N ARG A 212 1.39 -14.91 8.64
CA ARG A 212 2.83 -15.21 8.55
C ARG A 212 3.21 -16.09 7.36
N ASP A 213 2.25 -16.80 6.77
CA ASP A 213 2.46 -17.77 5.69
C ASP A 213 1.94 -17.27 4.34
N ALA A 214 1.19 -16.15 4.34
CA ALA A 214 0.56 -15.57 3.15
C ALA A 214 1.49 -14.64 2.36
N SER A 215 2.46 -14.01 3.03
CA SER A 215 3.47 -13.13 2.44
C SER A 215 4.76 -13.18 3.26
N ASP A 216 5.85 -12.64 2.75
CA ASP A 216 7.05 -12.34 3.55
C ASP A 216 6.94 -10.99 4.29
N HIS A 217 5.88 -10.22 4.07
CA HIS A 217 5.48 -9.07 4.88
C HIS A 217 4.21 -9.37 5.70
N LEU A 218 4.04 -8.70 6.84
CA LEU A 218 2.75 -8.63 7.55
C LEU A 218 2.02 -7.33 7.19
N PRO A 219 0.68 -7.33 7.09
CA PRO A 219 -0.07 -6.10 6.90
C PRO A 219 0.14 -5.15 8.07
N ILE A 220 0.25 -3.86 7.77
CA ILE A 220 0.17 -2.78 8.76
C ILE A 220 -1.15 -2.04 8.62
N TRP A 221 -1.63 -1.45 9.71
CA TRP A 221 -2.88 -0.68 9.71
C TRP A 221 -2.81 0.51 10.65
N ALA A 222 -3.67 1.50 10.38
CA ALA A 222 -3.94 2.64 11.24
C ALA A 222 -5.43 2.98 11.18
N GLU A 223 -6.00 3.31 12.33
CA GLU A 223 -7.36 3.85 12.46
C GLU A 223 -7.26 5.37 12.63
N ILE A 224 -7.98 6.09 11.79
CA ILE A 224 -7.95 7.56 11.78
C ILE A 224 -9.35 8.16 11.93
N ARG A 225 -9.39 9.37 12.44
CA ARG A 225 -10.57 10.25 12.39
C ARG A 225 -10.27 11.43 11.47
N LEU A 226 -11.15 11.62 10.48
CA LEU A 226 -11.18 12.85 9.69
C LEU A 226 -11.81 13.95 10.56
N PRO A 227 -11.38 15.23 10.41
CA PRO A 227 -11.96 16.34 11.16
C PRO A 227 -13.46 16.52 10.99
#